data_AF-A0A383CT73-F1
#
_entry.id   AF-A0A383CT73-F1
#
_cell.length_a   1.000
_cell.length_b   1.000
_cell.length_c   1.000
_cell.angle_alpha   90.00
_cell.angle_beta   90.00
_cell.angle_gamma   90.00
#
_symmetry.space_group_name_H-M   'P 1'
#
loop_
_entity.id
_entity.type
_entity.pdbx_description
1 polymer ?
#
loop_
_entity_poly.entity_id
_entity_poly.type
_entity_poly.pdbx_seq_one_letter_code
_entity_poly.pdbx_strand_id
1 'polypeptide(L)'
;MWMAGGPSHIDTLDPKPDQSSIKRGPFDTIRTTLPGVHVCEHLPKYAKLTDKLTIIRSMDCRGSSHQPNQVMQTGFRAAAPRVNREGAMYPAMGSLVGKLRGANDPALPPYVVLNHRDRSHFAWGGWLGKQHDPFVGDKADRLLQLPAGLSLERLRERRTLSRQMESIQRHLDQHGNMAALDTFNQGAYDLIFGQKAKAAWDVSREPQKIIDAYGKHEWAQKALLARRLVETGVAFVTI
;
A
#
# COMPACT_ATOMS: atom_id res chain seq x y z
N MET A 1 6.15 -19.92 -3.27
CA MET A 1 6.79 -19.03 -4.25
C MET A 1 7.41 -17.87 -3.49
N TRP A 2 8.72 -17.68 -3.53
CA TRP A 2 9.41 -16.57 -2.86
C TRP A 2 9.55 -15.41 -3.86
N MET A 3 8.62 -14.44 -3.84
CA MET A 3 8.57 -13.31 -4.77
C MET A 3 8.85 -11.96 -4.09
N ALA A 4 9.79 -11.91 -3.13
CA ALA A 4 10.10 -10.66 -2.42
C ALA A 4 10.56 -9.52 -3.37
N GLY A 5 11.11 -9.86 -4.55
CA GLY A 5 11.45 -8.91 -5.62
C GLY A 5 10.40 -8.79 -6.74
N GLY A 6 9.26 -9.46 -6.61
CA GLY A 6 8.24 -9.58 -7.66
C GLY A 6 8.50 -10.72 -8.64
N PRO A 7 7.54 -11.01 -9.53
CA PRO A 7 7.72 -11.95 -10.62
C PRO A 7 8.69 -11.37 -11.66
N SER A 8 9.38 -12.25 -12.37
CA SER A 8 10.27 -11.90 -13.48
C SER A 8 9.53 -11.11 -14.57
N HIS A 9 10.13 -10.02 -15.07
CA HIS A 9 9.53 -9.18 -16.10
C HIS A 9 9.35 -9.92 -17.43
N ILE A 10 10.31 -10.78 -17.80
CA ILE A 10 10.27 -11.59 -19.02
C ILE A 10 9.19 -12.66 -18.97
N ASP A 11 8.84 -13.11 -17.77
CA ASP A 11 7.76 -14.08 -17.54
C ASP A 11 6.39 -13.39 -17.30
N THR A 12 6.32 -12.06 -17.45
CA THR A 12 5.10 -11.26 -17.18
C THR A 12 4.81 -10.23 -18.27
N LEU A 13 5.16 -8.96 -18.05
CA LEU A 13 4.74 -7.81 -18.86
C LEU A 13 5.77 -7.37 -19.90
N ASP A 14 6.94 -7.99 -19.96
CA ASP A 14 7.99 -7.69 -20.93
C ASP A 14 8.62 -8.97 -21.51
N PRO A 15 7.80 -9.86 -22.10
CA PRO A 15 8.34 -11.07 -22.72
C PRO A 15 9.28 -10.69 -23.87
N LYS A 16 10.32 -11.50 -24.07
CA LYS A 16 11.34 -11.29 -25.10
C LYS A 16 11.21 -12.33 -26.22
N PRO A 17 10.10 -12.37 -26.99
CA PRO A 17 9.79 -13.47 -27.91
C PRO A 17 10.88 -13.71 -28.96
N ASP A 18 11.57 -12.66 -29.37
CA ASP A 18 12.63 -12.73 -30.40
C ASP A 18 14.01 -13.14 -29.84
N GLN A 19 14.11 -13.40 -28.53
CA GLN A 19 15.33 -13.88 -27.89
C GLN A 19 15.32 -15.42 -27.78
N SER A 20 16.50 -16.01 -27.58
CA SER A 20 16.61 -17.46 -27.35
C SER A 20 15.82 -17.91 -26.13
N SER A 21 15.40 -19.17 -26.10
CA SER A 21 14.67 -19.79 -24.97
C SER A 21 15.35 -19.58 -23.62
N ILE A 22 16.69 -19.59 -23.60
CA ILE A 22 17.50 -19.34 -22.40
C ILE A 22 17.29 -17.90 -21.86
N LYS A 23 17.04 -16.92 -22.74
CA LYS A 23 16.87 -15.51 -22.36
C LYS A 23 15.41 -15.10 -22.17
N ARG A 24 14.49 -15.65 -22.96
CA ARG A 24 13.07 -15.27 -22.92
C ARG A 24 12.25 -16.01 -21.85
N GLY A 25 12.80 -17.09 -21.30
CA GLY A 25 12.09 -17.98 -20.39
C GLY A 25 11.30 -19.06 -21.13
N PRO A 26 10.62 -19.95 -20.39
CA PRO A 26 9.91 -21.09 -20.95
C PRO A 26 8.51 -20.74 -21.50
N PHE A 27 8.00 -19.55 -21.20
CA PHE A 27 6.63 -19.17 -21.51
C PHE A 27 6.49 -18.53 -22.89
N ASP A 28 5.35 -18.76 -23.51
CA ASP A 28 4.97 -18.11 -24.75
C ASP A 28 4.23 -16.79 -24.52
N THR A 29 3.91 -16.11 -25.62
CA THR A 29 3.32 -14.76 -25.59
C THR A 29 1.95 -14.73 -26.24
N ILE A 30 1.11 -13.82 -25.76
CA ILE A 30 -0.21 -13.52 -26.31
C ILE A 30 -0.30 -12.05 -26.71
N ARG A 31 -1.07 -11.79 -27.78
CA ARG A 31 -1.43 -10.43 -28.19
C ARG A 31 -2.31 -9.76 -27.14
N THR A 32 -2.23 -8.44 -27.07
CA THR A 32 -3.05 -7.61 -26.18
C THR A 32 -4.03 -6.73 -26.95
N THR A 33 -4.87 -5.96 -26.27
CA THR A 33 -5.77 -4.99 -26.91
C THR A 33 -5.04 -3.84 -27.60
N LEU A 34 -3.78 -3.58 -27.22
CA LEU A 34 -2.90 -2.60 -27.85
C LEU A 34 -2.07 -3.26 -28.98
N PRO A 35 -2.21 -2.82 -30.25
CA PRO A 35 -1.45 -3.38 -31.37
C PRO A 35 0.07 -3.32 -31.14
N GLY A 36 0.76 -4.40 -31.50
CA GLY A 36 2.22 -4.53 -31.33
C GLY A 36 2.66 -4.92 -29.90
N VAL A 37 1.79 -4.85 -28.90
CA VAL A 37 2.12 -5.25 -27.53
C VAL A 37 1.73 -6.69 -27.25
N HIS A 38 2.69 -7.43 -26.70
CA HIS A 38 2.55 -8.83 -26.27
C HIS A 38 2.90 -8.97 -24.79
N VAL A 39 2.24 -9.89 -24.08
CA VAL A 39 2.51 -10.26 -22.67
C VAL A 39 2.56 -11.78 -22.53
N CYS A 40 3.00 -12.29 -21.38
CA CYS A 40 3.02 -13.72 -21.07
C CYS A 40 1.62 -14.38 -21.23
N GLU A 41 1.58 -15.59 -21.80
CA GLU A 41 0.35 -16.35 -22.04
C GLU A 41 -0.49 -16.61 -20.78
N HIS A 42 0.14 -16.61 -19.61
CA HIS A 42 -0.51 -16.80 -18.31
C HIS A 42 -1.18 -15.53 -17.76
N LEU A 43 -1.10 -14.40 -18.49
CA LEU A 43 -1.72 -13.13 -18.11
C LEU A 43 -2.86 -12.68 -19.04
N PRO A 44 -3.82 -13.55 -19.44
CA PRO A 44 -4.86 -13.20 -20.41
C PRO A 44 -5.80 -12.09 -19.92
N LYS A 45 -5.94 -11.92 -18.60
CA LYS A 45 -6.72 -10.83 -18.02
C LYS A 45 -5.99 -9.48 -18.14
N TYR A 46 -4.66 -9.45 -17.99
CA TYR A 46 -3.88 -8.24 -18.22
C TYR A 46 -3.83 -7.87 -19.71
N ALA A 47 -3.73 -8.87 -20.59
CA ALA A 47 -3.77 -8.65 -22.05
C ALA A 47 -5.04 -7.91 -22.50
N LYS A 48 -6.17 -8.14 -21.81
CA LYS A 48 -7.46 -7.46 -22.06
C LYS A 48 -7.56 -6.06 -21.47
N LEU A 49 -6.62 -5.67 -20.60
CA LEU A 49 -6.62 -4.41 -19.89
C LEU A 49 -5.53 -3.45 -20.40
N THR A 50 -4.78 -3.80 -21.46
CA THR A 50 -3.65 -2.96 -21.90
C THR A 50 -4.07 -1.61 -22.49
N ASP A 51 -5.34 -1.42 -22.82
CA ASP A 51 -5.97 -0.13 -23.13
C ASP A 51 -6.16 0.77 -21.90
N LYS A 52 -6.02 0.23 -20.69
CA LYS A 52 -6.15 0.92 -19.39
C LYS A 52 -4.86 0.92 -18.58
N LEU A 53 -3.77 0.39 -19.14
CA LEU A 53 -2.48 0.26 -18.47
C LEU A 53 -1.42 1.02 -19.24
N THR A 54 -0.49 1.64 -18.51
CA THR A 54 0.77 2.13 -19.08
C THR A 54 1.86 1.14 -18.71
N ILE A 55 2.45 0.47 -19.70
CA ILE A 55 3.53 -0.49 -19.50
C ILE A 55 4.87 0.22 -19.72
N ILE A 56 5.72 0.25 -18.69
CA ILE A 56 7.07 0.82 -18.75
C ILE A 56 8.08 -0.33 -18.80
N ARG A 57 8.75 -0.50 -19.95
CA ARG A 57 9.78 -1.55 -20.19
C ARG A 57 11.21 -1.00 -20.21
N SER A 58 11.39 0.26 -19.81
CA SER A 58 12.67 0.97 -19.81
C SER A 58 13.43 0.86 -18.49
N MET A 59 13.01 -0.03 -17.59
CA MET A 59 13.66 -0.20 -16.28
C MET A 59 14.93 -1.05 -16.43
N ASP A 60 16.08 -0.47 -16.10
CA ASP A 60 17.39 -1.11 -16.16
C ASP A 60 17.93 -1.35 -14.75
N CYS A 61 17.94 -2.61 -14.32
CA CYS A 61 18.43 -3.02 -13.01
C CYS A 61 19.96 -3.20 -13.02
N ARG A 62 20.69 -2.15 -12.68
CA ARG A 62 22.17 -2.16 -12.61
C ARG A 62 22.76 -2.65 -11.28
N GLY A 63 21.92 -3.04 -10.32
CA GLY A 63 22.35 -3.47 -9.00
C GLY A 63 21.67 -4.77 -8.60
N SER A 64 22.43 -5.66 -7.96
CA SER A 64 21.90 -6.87 -7.33
C SER A 64 21.99 -6.71 -5.82
N SER A 65 20.84 -6.76 -5.14
CA SER A 65 20.77 -6.63 -3.69
C SER A 65 19.62 -7.48 -3.16
N HIS A 66 19.79 -8.05 -1.97
CA HIS A 66 18.67 -8.60 -1.21
C HIS A 66 17.86 -7.40 -0.67
N GLN A 67 16.55 -7.31 -0.92
CA GLN A 67 15.67 -6.16 -0.61
C GLN A 67 15.86 -4.86 -1.45
N PRO A 68 15.77 -4.91 -2.80
CA PRO A 68 15.70 -3.71 -3.64
C PRO A 68 14.29 -3.07 -3.65
N ASN A 69 13.35 -3.64 -2.90
CA ASN A 69 11.94 -3.24 -2.84
C ASN A 69 11.75 -1.76 -2.53
N GLN A 70 12.58 -1.13 -1.69
CA GLN A 70 12.45 0.32 -1.42
C GLN A 70 12.84 1.18 -2.63
N VAL A 71 13.80 0.75 -3.45
CA VAL A 71 14.11 1.43 -4.73
C VAL A 71 12.91 1.36 -5.67
N MET A 72 12.26 0.19 -5.75
CA MET A 72 11.06 0.00 -6.58
C MET A 72 9.87 0.79 -6.06
N GLN A 73 9.70 0.87 -4.73
CA GLN A 73 8.60 1.59 -4.09
C GLN A 73 8.76 3.11 -4.10
N THR A 74 9.97 3.62 -4.32
CA THR A 74 10.26 5.07 -4.35
C THR A 74 10.54 5.57 -5.77
N GLY A 75 11.03 4.71 -6.66
CA GLY A 75 11.55 5.08 -7.98
C GLY A 75 12.98 5.65 -7.95
N PHE A 76 13.64 5.68 -6.78
CA PHE A 76 14.97 6.28 -6.62
C PHE A 76 16.03 5.25 -6.30
N ARG A 77 17.08 5.15 -7.13
CA ARG A 77 18.21 4.23 -6.91
C ARG A 77 18.94 4.49 -5.59
N ALA A 78 18.97 5.75 -5.14
CA ALA A 78 19.56 6.15 -3.86
C ALA A 78 18.72 5.74 -2.64
N ALA A 79 17.50 5.24 -2.83
CA ALA A 79 16.66 4.72 -1.75
C ALA A 79 17.07 3.32 -1.28
N ALA A 80 18.20 2.78 -1.75
CA ALA A 80 18.72 1.49 -1.32
C ALA A 80 19.32 1.61 0.10
N PRO A 81 18.64 1.09 1.15
CA PRO A 81 18.98 1.41 2.53
C PRO A 81 20.30 0.80 3.01
N ARG A 82 20.79 -0.25 2.34
CA ARG A 82 22.08 -0.90 2.66
C ARG A 82 23.30 -0.12 2.17
N VAL A 83 23.13 0.78 1.20
CA VAL A 83 24.23 1.53 0.58
C VAL A 83 24.14 3.02 0.85
N ASN A 84 22.95 3.52 1.18
CA ASN A 84 22.71 4.90 1.55
C ASN A 84 22.02 4.98 2.91
N ARG A 85 22.68 5.63 3.88
CA ARG A 85 22.12 5.87 5.23
C ARG A 85 20.81 6.66 5.19
N GLU A 86 20.64 7.53 4.20
CA GLU A 86 19.43 8.33 3.99
C GLU A 86 18.44 7.64 3.04
N GLY A 87 18.70 6.41 2.60
CA GLY A 87 17.84 5.71 1.64
C GLY A 87 16.39 5.57 2.11
N ALA A 88 16.18 5.42 3.43
CA ALA A 88 14.86 5.34 4.05
C ALA A 88 14.09 6.69 4.07
N MET A 89 14.75 7.80 3.75
CA MET A 89 14.12 9.13 3.70
C MET A 89 13.42 9.39 2.35
N TYR A 90 13.67 8.58 1.33
CA TYR A 90 12.93 8.66 0.07
C TYR A 90 11.49 8.19 0.29
N PRO A 91 10.48 9.01 -0.03
CA PRO A 91 9.09 8.66 0.22
C PRO A 91 8.61 7.57 -0.73
N ALA A 92 7.78 6.65 -0.23
CA ALA A 92 7.07 5.71 -1.06
C ALA A 92 6.16 6.42 -2.08
N MET A 93 5.98 5.82 -3.25
CA MET A 93 4.97 6.25 -4.23
C MET A 93 3.58 6.37 -3.60
N GLY A 94 3.20 5.42 -2.74
CA GLY A 94 1.93 5.48 -2.00
C GLY A 94 1.84 6.69 -1.07
N SER A 95 2.93 7.08 -0.40
CA SER A 95 2.99 8.28 0.44
C SER A 95 2.88 9.56 -0.38
N LEU A 96 3.50 9.61 -1.56
CA LEU A 96 3.36 10.72 -2.51
C LEU A 96 1.91 10.83 -3.02
N VAL A 97 1.28 9.71 -3.40
CA VAL A 97 -0.15 9.68 -3.77
C VAL A 97 -1.01 10.20 -2.63
N GLY A 98 -0.76 9.74 -1.40
CA GLY A 98 -1.52 10.21 -0.24
C GLY A 98 -1.33 11.69 0.08
N LYS A 99 -0.13 12.25 -0.15
CA LYS A 99 0.10 13.69 0.02
C LYS A 99 -0.55 14.53 -1.07
N LEU A 100 -0.46 14.11 -2.33
CA LEU A 100 -0.88 14.90 -3.49
C LEU A 100 -2.39 14.78 -3.78
N ARG A 101 -2.95 13.59 -3.54
CA ARG A 101 -4.34 13.27 -3.90
C ARG A 101 -5.22 12.96 -2.69
N GLY A 102 -4.64 12.56 -1.57
CA GLY A 102 -5.41 12.09 -0.42
C GLY A 102 -6.07 10.73 -0.68
N ALA A 103 -7.02 10.37 0.18
CA ALA A 103 -7.81 9.15 0.02
C ALA A 103 -8.94 9.38 -0.99
N ASN A 104 -9.41 8.33 -1.67
CA ASN A 104 -10.61 8.44 -2.50
C ASN A 104 -11.85 8.63 -1.63
N ASP A 105 -11.82 8.12 -0.39
CA ASP A 105 -12.82 8.38 0.63
C ASP A 105 -12.15 8.97 1.90
N PRO A 106 -12.60 10.12 2.41
CA PRO A 106 -11.98 10.77 3.58
C PRO A 106 -12.02 9.94 4.88
N ALA A 107 -12.92 8.96 4.99
CA ALA A 107 -13.01 8.08 6.16
C ALA A 107 -11.97 6.94 6.15
N LEU A 108 -11.16 6.85 5.11
CA LEU A 108 -10.14 5.81 4.93
C LEU A 108 -8.74 6.42 4.79
N PRO A 109 -7.69 5.68 5.18
CA PRO A 109 -6.32 6.14 4.96
C PRO A 109 -6.02 6.21 3.46
N PRO A 110 -5.24 7.20 3.01
CA PRO A 110 -4.86 7.30 1.60
C PRO A 110 -3.93 6.17 1.15
N TYR A 111 -3.08 5.68 2.06
CA TYR A 111 -2.06 4.67 1.77
C TYR A 111 -2.07 3.57 2.84
N VAL A 112 -2.18 2.31 2.40
CA VAL A 112 -2.14 1.13 3.27
C VAL A 112 -1.01 0.18 2.84
N VAL A 113 -0.33 -0.39 3.82
CA VAL A 113 0.56 -1.55 3.62
C VAL A 113 -0.05 -2.80 4.25
N LEU A 114 0.01 -3.90 3.52
CA LEU A 114 -0.40 -5.24 3.94
C LEU A 114 0.83 -6.16 3.94
N ASN A 115 0.71 -7.30 4.61
CA ASN A 115 1.80 -8.27 4.80
C ASN A 115 3.08 -7.66 5.40
N HIS A 116 2.92 -6.73 6.33
CA HIS A 116 3.97 -6.06 7.07
C HIS A 116 4.65 -7.02 8.07
N ARG A 117 5.60 -7.82 7.56
CA ARG A 117 6.47 -8.69 8.37
C ARG A 117 7.67 -7.94 8.94
N ASP A 118 8.28 -7.05 8.14
CA ASP A 118 9.46 -6.28 8.50
C ASP A 118 9.34 -4.85 7.96
N ARG A 119 9.72 -3.85 8.76
CA ARG A 119 9.68 -2.43 8.39
C ARG A 119 10.54 -2.15 7.15
N SER A 120 11.67 -2.84 7.01
CA SER A 120 12.60 -2.70 5.87
C SER A 120 12.01 -3.17 4.54
N HIS A 121 10.91 -3.93 4.56
CA HIS A 121 10.21 -4.37 3.35
C HIS A 121 9.34 -3.28 2.70
N PHE A 122 9.18 -2.13 3.36
CA PHE A 122 8.37 -1.03 2.84
C PHE A 122 9.15 0.28 2.86
N ALA A 123 8.93 1.10 1.84
CA ALA A 123 9.23 2.52 1.90
C ALA A 123 8.11 3.24 2.69
N TRP A 124 8.50 4.30 3.38
CA TRP A 124 7.64 5.04 4.32
C TRP A 124 7.47 6.50 3.84
N GLY A 125 6.95 7.38 4.69
CA GLY A 125 6.76 8.80 4.37
C GLY A 125 8.07 9.58 4.20
N GLY A 126 9.17 9.14 4.81
CA GLY A 126 10.49 9.73 4.60
C GLY A 126 10.50 11.25 4.85
N TRP A 127 11.07 12.02 3.91
CA TRP A 127 11.10 13.49 3.96
C TRP A 127 9.73 14.17 3.92
N LEU A 128 8.66 13.46 3.55
CA LEU A 128 7.30 14.01 3.66
C LEU A 128 6.87 14.12 5.13
N GLY A 129 7.48 13.35 6.02
CA GLY A 129 7.15 13.29 7.44
C GLY A 129 6.23 12.12 7.79
N LYS A 130 6.17 11.80 9.09
CA LYS A 130 5.44 10.64 9.63
C LYS A 130 3.95 10.67 9.33
N GLN A 131 3.35 11.85 9.13
CA GLN A 131 1.93 11.97 8.78
C GLN A 131 1.58 11.38 7.40
N HIS A 132 2.58 11.11 6.55
CA HIS A 132 2.41 10.44 5.26
C HIS A 132 2.91 8.98 5.28
N ASP A 133 3.23 8.44 6.47
CA ASP A 133 3.51 7.01 6.60
C ASP A 133 2.27 6.17 6.24
N PRO A 134 2.44 4.99 5.63
CA PRO A 134 1.32 4.10 5.38
C PRO A 134 0.64 3.64 6.66
N PHE A 135 -0.66 3.43 6.58
CA PHE A 135 -1.40 2.68 7.60
C PHE A 135 -1.08 1.18 7.47
N VAL A 136 -0.67 0.55 8.58
CA VAL A 136 -0.36 -0.90 8.60
C VAL A 136 -1.65 -1.69 8.78
N GLY A 137 -2.18 -2.23 7.67
CA GLY A 137 -3.49 -2.86 7.62
C GLY A 137 -3.57 -4.27 8.22
N ASP A 138 -2.45 -4.96 8.46
CA ASP A 138 -2.47 -6.34 8.96
C ASP A 138 -2.97 -6.50 10.39
N LYS A 139 -2.90 -5.42 11.17
CA LYS A 139 -3.35 -5.40 12.56
C LYS A 139 -4.67 -4.65 12.71
N ALA A 140 -5.34 -4.31 11.61
CA ALA A 140 -6.57 -3.54 11.65
C ALA A 140 -7.62 -4.22 12.51
N ASP A 141 -7.76 -5.54 12.48
CA ASP A 141 -8.74 -6.26 13.33
C ASP A 141 -8.53 -6.00 14.83
N ARG A 142 -7.27 -5.86 15.28
CA ARG A 142 -6.94 -5.55 16.68
C ARG A 142 -7.08 -4.07 17.00
N LEU A 143 -6.89 -3.19 16.02
CA LEU A 143 -7.02 -1.74 16.18
C LEU A 143 -8.49 -1.28 16.11
N LEU A 144 -9.31 -1.99 15.33
CA LEU A 144 -10.74 -1.76 15.13
C LEU A 144 -11.59 -2.39 16.25
N GLN A 145 -11.02 -3.30 17.04
CA GLN A 145 -11.62 -3.82 18.26
C GLN A 145 -11.29 -2.91 19.44
N LEU A 146 -12.32 -2.42 20.12
CA LEU A 146 -12.15 -1.64 21.34
C LEU A 146 -11.65 -2.57 22.46
N PRO A 147 -10.61 -2.19 23.23
CA PRO A 147 -10.21 -2.96 24.40
C PRO A 147 -11.40 -3.14 25.35
N ALA A 148 -11.51 -4.33 25.96
CA ALA A 148 -12.60 -4.63 26.88
C ALA A 148 -12.70 -3.57 28.00
N GLY A 149 -13.89 -2.97 28.16
CA GLY A 149 -14.15 -1.92 29.16
C GLY A 149 -14.06 -0.48 28.65
N LEU A 150 -13.73 -0.25 27.38
CA LEU A 150 -13.81 1.07 26.73
C LEU A 150 -15.09 1.17 25.87
N SER A 151 -16.07 1.94 26.35
CA SER A 151 -17.23 2.32 25.54
C SER A 151 -16.89 3.45 24.57
N LEU A 152 -17.66 3.54 23.49
CA LEU A 152 -17.58 4.63 22.51
C LEU A 152 -17.70 6.01 23.16
N GLU A 153 -18.61 6.14 24.14
CA GLU A 153 -18.82 7.38 24.89
C GLU A 153 -17.59 7.76 25.71
N ARG A 154 -17.01 6.80 26.45
CA ARG A 154 -15.85 7.05 27.31
C ARG A 154 -14.61 7.49 26.53
N LEU A 155 -14.42 6.98 25.31
CA LEU A 155 -13.33 7.42 24.42
C LEU A 155 -13.62 8.78 23.78
N ARG A 156 -14.87 9.09 23.44
CA ARG A 156 -15.27 10.43 22.97
C ARG A 156 -15.06 11.48 24.06
N GLU A 157 -15.47 11.20 25.29
CA GLU A 157 -15.24 12.06 26.45
C GLU A 157 -13.76 12.31 26.68
N ARG A 158 -12.93 11.26 26.65
CA ARG A 158 -11.48 11.39 26.80
C ARG A 158 -10.85 12.22 25.68
N ARG A 159 -11.34 12.10 24.44
CA ARG A 159 -10.88 12.92 23.29
C ARG A 159 -11.28 14.39 23.46
N THR A 160 -12.51 14.66 23.90
CA THR A 160 -12.97 16.02 24.21
C THR A 160 -12.12 16.65 25.31
N LEU A 161 -11.85 15.90 26.37
CA LEU A 161 -11.00 16.36 27.48
C LEU A 161 -9.55 16.59 27.02
N SER A 162 -8.97 15.67 26.24
CA SER A 162 -7.61 15.82 25.69
C SER A 162 -7.52 17.06 24.80
N ARG A 163 -8.50 17.29 23.91
CA ARG A 163 -8.56 18.50 23.06
C ARG A 163 -8.68 19.78 23.88
N GLN A 164 -9.44 19.76 24.97
CA GLN A 164 -9.55 20.90 25.88
C GLN A 164 -8.20 21.18 26.55
N MET A 165 -7.52 20.16 27.08
CA MET A 165 -6.18 20.29 27.67
C MET A 165 -5.13 20.76 26.64
N GLU A 166 -5.15 20.21 25.43
CA GLU A 166 -4.28 20.62 24.33
C GLU A 166 -4.57 22.05 23.86
N SER A 167 -5.82 22.52 23.93
CA SER A 167 -6.14 23.92 23.62
C SER A 167 -5.54 24.87 24.66
N ILE A 168 -5.57 24.50 25.94
CA ILE A 168 -4.93 25.25 27.03
C ILE A 168 -3.41 25.27 26.84
N GLN A 169 -2.83 24.13 26.46
CA GLN A 169 -1.39 24.01 26.25
C GLN A 169 -0.92 24.76 24.99
N ARG A 170 -1.70 24.78 23.90
CA ARG A 170 -1.44 25.60 22.71
C ARG A 170 -1.53 27.11 22.97
N HIS A 171 -2.34 27.54 23.93
CA HIS A 171 -2.34 28.92 24.40
C HIS A 171 -1.05 29.30 25.15
N LEU A 172 -0.31 28.31 25.66
CA LEU A 172 0.93 28.49 26.41
C LEU A 172 2.20 28.24 25.55
N ASP A 173 2.14 27.33 24.57
CA ASP A 173 3.25 26.98 23.68
C ASP A 173 3.13 27.63 22.29
N GLN A 174 3.93 28.67 22.03
CA GLN A 174 4.03 29.36 20.73
C GLN A 174 4.87 28.61 19.66
N HIS A 175 5.33 27.38 19.92
CA HIS A 175 6.24 26.65 19.03
C HIS A 175 5.52 25.51 18.29
N GLY A 176 5.27 25.70 16.99
CA GLY A 176 4.32 24.96 16.12
C GLY A 176 4.58 23.47 15.81
N ASN A 177 5.17 22.68 16.72
CA ASN A 177 5.45 21.26 16.51
C ASN A 177 4.28 20.31 16.85
N MET A 178 3.16 20.79 17.42
CA MET A 178 2.05 19.91 17.85
C MET A 178 1.04 19.55 16.74
N ALA A 179 0.99 20.28 15.62
CA ALA A 179 -0.07 20.10 14.61
C ALA A 179 -0.02 18.74 13.87
N ALA A 180 1.17 18.13 13.75
CA ALA A 180 1.34 16.85 13.07
C ALA A 180 0.81 15.64 13.89
N LEU A 181 0.86 15.73 15.22
CA LEU A 181 0.29 14.71 16.12
C LEU A 181 -1.24 14.74 16.11
N ASP A 182 -1.83 15.93 16.00
CA ASP A 182 -3.28 16.12 16.01
C ASP A 182 -3.93 15.47 14.77
N THR A 183 -3.44 15.73 13.56
CA THR A 183 -3.99 15.15 12.32
C THR A 183 -3.88 13.61 12.27
N PHE A 184 -2.76 13.05 12.74
CA PHE A 184 -2.57 11.60 12.80
C PHE A 184 -3.51 10.93 13.80
N ASN A 185 -3.65 11.52 14.99
CA ASN A 185 -4.60 11.05 15.99
C ASN A 185 -6.03 11.12 15.42
N GLN A 186 -6.44 12.24 14.83
CA GLN A 186 -7.80 12.42 14.33
C GLN A 186 -8.18 11.39 13.25
N GLY A 187 -7.30 11.14 12.27
CA GLY A 187 -7.53 10.12 11.24
C GLY A 187 -7.55 8.68 11.81
N ALA A 188 -6.69 8.39 12.79
CA ALA A 188 -6.69 7.09 13.48
C ALA A 188 -7.98 6.87 14.28
N TYR A 189 -8.50 7.91 14.96
CA TYR A 189 -9.80 7.84 15.62
C TYR A 189 -10.90 7.56 14.58
N ASP A 190 -11.00 8.34 13.52
CA ASP A 190 -12.11 8.20 12.56
C ASP A 190 -12.06 6.84 11.82
N LEU A 191 -10.87 6.26 11.67
CA LEU A 191 -10.69 4.89 11.18
C LEU A 191 -11.15 3.83 12.20
N ILE A 192 -10.81 3.97 13.48
CA ILE A 192 -11.19 3.04 14.54
C ILE A 192 -12.70 3.06 14.81
N PHE A 193 -13.31 4.25 14.67
CA PHE A 193 -14.70 4.51 15.02
C PHE A 193 -15.66 4.52 13.82
N GLY A 194 -15.13 4.64 12.60
CA GLY A 194 -15.92 4.64 11.37
C GLY A 194 -16.49 3.26 11.08
N GLN A 195 -17.82 3.15 11.00
CA GLN A 195 -18.48 1.92 10.52
C GLN A 195 -18.01 1.53 9.11
N LYS A 196 -17.68 2.54 8.27
CA LYS A 196 -17.17 2.34 6.92
C LYS A 196 -15.76 1.71 6.92
N ALA A 197 -14.89 2.16 7.79
CA ALA A 197 -13.57 1.57 7.96
C ALA A 197 -13.65 0.11 8.40
N LYS A 198 -14.47 -0.21 9.41
CA LYS A 198 -14.69 -1.60 9.82
C LYS A 198 -15.23 -2.47 8.69
N ALA A 199 -16.19 -1.94 7.92
CA ALA A 199 -16.72 -2.61 6.75
C ALA A 199 -15.66 -2.86 5.68
N ALA A 200 -14.71 -1.94 5.47
CA ALA A 200 -13.67 -2.05 4.45
C ALA A 200 -12.68 -3.20 4.74
N TRP A 201 -12.37 -3.46 6.01
CA TRP A 201 -11.49 -4.56 6.42
C TRP A 201 -12.18 -5.92 6.53
N ASP A 202 -13.51 -5.95 6.60
CA ASP A 202 -14.27 -7.18 6.70
C ASP A 202 -14.44 -7.87 5.33
N VAL A 203 -13.54 -8.81 5.03
CA VAL A 203 -13.53 -9.63 3.81
C VAL A 203 -14.72 -10.59 3.73
N SER A 204 -15.36 -10.94 4.86
CA SER A 204 -16.51 -11.85 4.88
C SER A 204 -17.75 -11.27 4.17
N ARG A 205 -17.75 -9.97 3.93
CA ARG A 205 -18.80 -9.26 3.18
C ARG A 205 -18.67 -9.40 1.67
N GLU A 206 -17.59 -10.00 1.16
CA GLU A 206 -17.45 -10.34 -0.26
C GLU A 206 -18.29 -11.58 -0.61
N PRO A 207 -18.85 -11.67 -1.83
CA PRO A 207 -19.53 -12.88 -2.27
C PRO A 207 -18.62 -14.11 -2.19
N GLN A 208 -19.15 -15.25 -1.73
CA GLN A 208 -18.35 -16.49 -1.56
C GLN A 208 -17.58 -16.90 -2.82
N LYS A 209 -18.20 -16.74 -4.00
CA LYS A 209 -17.57 -16.99 -5.29
C LYS A 209 -16.27 -16.21 -5.50
N ILE A 210 -16.19 -14.97 -5.01
CA ILE A 210 -15.00 -14.12 -5.08
C ILE A 210 -13.95 -14.62 -4.10
N ILE A 211 -14.35 -14.91 -2.86
CA ILE A 211 -13.45 -15.44 -1.82
C ILE A 211 -12.78 -16.72 -2.33
N ASP A 212 -13.57 -17.62 -2.92
CA ASP A 212 -13.09 -18.89 -3.47
C ASP A 212 -12.18 -18.68 -4.70
N ALA A 213 -12.46 -17.67 -5.53
CA ALA A 213 -11.64 -17.36 -6.71
C ALA A 213 -10.24 -16.86 -6.36
N TYR A 214 -10.07 -16.17 -5.23
CA TYR A 214 -8.74 -15.80 -4.71
C TYR A 214 -8.07 -17.00 -4.01
N GLY A 215 -8.85 -17.81 -3.29
CA GLY A 215 -8.37 -18.99 -2.60
C GLY A 215 -7.74 -18.69 -1.23
N LYS A 216 -7.35 -19.75 -0.52
CA LYS A 216 -7.04 -19.69 0.93
C LYS A 216 -5.61 -19.24 1.28
N HIS A 217 -4.74 -19.07 0.30
CA HIS A 217 -3.35 -18.69 0.55
C HIS A 217 -3.26 -17.27 1.13
N GLU A 218 -2.36 -17.03 2.09
CA GLU A 218 -2.25 -15.74 2.78
C GLU A 218 -2.11 -14.56 1.80
N TRP A 219 -1.20 -14.69 0.82
CA TRP A 219 -1.03 -13.67 -0.23
C TRP A 219 -2.33 -13.37 -0.99
N ALA A 220 -3.14 -14.39 -1.29
CA ALA A 220 -4.38 -14.21 -2.01
C ALA A 220 -5.45 -13.53 -1.14
N GLN A 221 -5.49 -13.85 0.16
CA GLN A 221 -6.35 -13.16 1.12
C GLN A 221 -5.96 -11.68 1.25
N LYS A 222 -4.67 -11.35 1.24
CA LYS A 222 -4.20 -9.95 1.22
C LYS A 222 -4.53 -9.24 -0.09
N ALA A 223 -4.43 -9.92 -1.23
CA ALA A 223 -4.84 -9.38 -2.52
C ALA A 223 -6.36 -9.10 -2.58
N LEU A 224 -7.18 -9.96 -1.97
CA LEU A 224 -8.61 -9.76 -1.84
C LEU A 224 -8.92 -8.55 -0.94
N LEU A 225 -8.26 -8.46 0.21
CA LEU A 225 -8.37 -7.29 1.10
C LEU A 225 -7.96 -6.00 0.38
N ALA A 226 -6.84 -6.01 -0.35
CA ALA A 226 -6.37 -4.85 -1.10
C ALA A 226 -7.40 -4.39 -2.15
N ARG A 227 -7.99 -5.32 -2.91
CA ARG A 227 -9.08 -5.02 -3.85
C ARG A 227 -10.21 -4.30 -3.13
N ARG A 228 -10.70 -4.87 -2.03
CA ARG A 228 -11.81 -4.29 -1.24
C ARG A 228 -11.48 -2.90 -0.70
N LEU A 229 -10.26 -2.71 -0.19
CA LEU A 229 -9.78 -1.41 0.30
C LEU A 229 -9.79 -0.34 -0.80
N VAL A 230 -9.28 -0.68 -1.99
CA VAL A 230 -9.29 0.23 -3.14
C VAL A 230 -10.72 0.55 -3.58
N GLU A 231 -11.59 -0.46 -3.67
CA GLU A 231 -13.01 -0.29 -4.02
C GLU A 231 -13.78 0.55 -2.98
N THR A 232 -13.39 0.49 -1.70
CA THR A 232 -14.08 1.25 -0.62
C THR A 232 -13.56 2.68 -0.47
N GLY A 233 -12.34 2.97 -0.93
CA GLY A 233 -11.84 4.34 -1.02
C GLY A 233 -10.38 4.58 -0.62
N VAL A 234 -9.58 3.54 -0.36
CA VAL A 234 -8.12 3.70 -0.20
C VAL A 234 -7.50 4.04 -1.56
N ALA A 235 -6.61 5.02 -1.61
CA ALA A 235 -6.02 5.48 -2.88
C ALA A 235 -4.87 4.60 -3.35
N PHE A 236 -4.07 4.05 -2.43
CA PHE A 236 -2.94 3.18 -2.77
C PHE A 236 -2.79 2.05 -1.74
N VAL A 237 -2.54 0.83 -2.21
CA VAL A 237 -2.27 -0.33 -1.35
C VAL A 237 -1.00 -1.04 -1.83
N THR A 238 -0.06 -1.29 -0.92
CA THR A 238 1.12 -2.15 -1.16
C THR A 238 0.94 -3.46 -0.38
N ILE A 239 1.29 -4.59 -1.00
CA ILE A 239 1.22 -5.95 -0.43
C ILE A 239 2.61 -6.59 -0.43
#